data_AF-A0A8I6ZB37-F1
#
_entry.id   AF-A0A8I6ZB37-F1
#
_cell.length_a   1.000
_cell.length_b   1.000
_cell.length_c   1.000
_cell.angle_alpha   90.00
_cell.angle_beta   90.00
_cell.angle_gamma   90.00
#
_symmetry.space_group_name_H-M   'P 1'
#
loop_
_entity.id
_entity.type
_entity.pdbx_description
1 polymer ?
#
loop_
_entity_poly.entity_id
_entity_poly.type
_entity_poly.pdbx_seq_one_letter_code
_entity_poly.pdbx_strand_id
1 'polypeptide(L)'
;MAAAALLRRSPAARALLSPALSSRLVASKPHSSSPAPPPPSSKPASTKTFSIYRWDPDSPSTKPHLKDYKVDLSDCGPMVLDALLKIKNEQDPSLTFRRSCREGICGSCAMNIDGDNGLACLTKISSEAAGASTISPLPHMFVVKDLVVDMTNFYNQYKSVEPWLKRKDPASAGGKEIYQSKADRAKLDGMYECILCACCSTSCPSYWWNPEEYLGPAALLHANRLPLWGTLMKPKPSMFMHVQARGYHGVSEKRNMRDHKRRLLAAKYELRGKLYKSVCRDPDLPSDMRDKFRYKLSKLPRNSNMTRLRNRCIFTGRSRGVYQKFRMSRIVFRTLANKGELMGVKKASW
;
A
#
# COMPACT_ATOMS: atom_id res chain seq x y z
N MET A 1 -7.87 45.58 -56.91
CA MET A 1 -7.34 44.25 -57.31
C MET A 1 -7.67 43.31 -56.16
N ALA A 2 -8.56 42.32 -56.32
CA ALA A 2 -8.32 40.99 -56.93
C ALA A 2 -7.17 40.24 -56.23
N ALA A 3 -7.26 38.97 -55.80
CA ALA A 3 -8.38 38.03 -55.64
C ALA A 3 -7.97 37.00 -54.53
N ALA A 4 -8.72 35.98 -54.09
CA ALA A 4 -10.00 35.40 -54.52
C ALA A 4 -10.77 34.83 -53.30
N ALA A 5 -11.82 34.02 -53.51
CA ALA A 5 -12.60 33.33 -52.47
C ALA A 5 -12.63 31.81 -52.68
N LEU A 6 -12.87 31.02 -51.61
CA LEU A 6 -13.36 29.64 -51.72
C LEU A 6 -14.21 29.25 -50.49
N LEU A 7 -15.53 29.25 -50.69
CA LEU A 7 -16.51 28.65 -49.76
C LEU A 7 -16.69 27.15 -50.11
N ARG A 8 -16.89 26.29 -49.11
CA ARG A 8 -17.45 24.95 -49.31
C ARG A 8 -18.78 24.82 -48.56
N ARG A 9 -19.84 24.48 -49.29
CA ARG A 9 -21.18 24.18 -48.81
C ARG A 9 -21.37 22.67 -48.68
N SER A 10 -22.14 22.24 -47.67
CA SER A 10 -22.78 20.92 -47.65
C SER A 10 -23.97 20.88 -48.63
N PRO A 11 -24.33 19.69 -49.16
CA PRO A 11 -25.67 19.42 -49.64
C PRO A 11 -26.39 18.36 -48.76
N ALA A 12 -27.72 18.36 -48.84
CA ALA A 12 -28.62 17.56 -48.02
C ALA A 12 -28.96 16.18 -48.63
N ALA A 13 -29.69 15.37 -47.86
CA ALA A 13 -30.16 14.03 -48.22
C ALA A 13 -31.07 13.99 -49.46
N ARG A 14 -31.10 12.84 -50.14
CA ARG A 14 -32.18 12.47 -51.07
C ARG A 14 -32.45 10.96 -51.05
N ALA A 15 -33.66 10.59 -51.48
CA ALA A 15 -34.33 9.34 -51.10
C ALA A 15 -33.92 8.09 -51.90
N LEU A 16 -34.31 6.95 -51.32
CA LEU A 16 -34.34 5.61 -51.92
C LEU A 16 -35.19 5.58 -53.21
N LEU A 17 -34.74 4.83 -54.22
CA LEU A 17 -35.57 4.21 -55.26
C LEU A 17 -34.79 3.01 -55.85
N SER A 18 -35.43 1.85 -55.92
CA SER A 18 -34.80 0.57 -56.33
C SER A 18 -34.66 0.44 -57.85
N PRO A 19 -33.58 -0.17 -58.38
CA PRO A 19 -33.55 -0.67 -59.74
C PRO A 19 -34.24 -2.04 -59.85
N ALA A 20 -34.96 -2.26 -60.96
CA ALA A 20 -35.74 -3.47 -61.21
C ALA A 20 -34.88 -4.67 -61.66
N LEU A 21 -35.48 -5.87 -61.59
CA LEU A 21 -34.88 -7.14 -62.00
C LEU A 21 -34.38 -7.11 -63.46
N SER A 22 -33.18 -7.64 -63.68
CA SER A 22 -32.80 -8.21 -64.98
C SER A 22 -32.62 -9.72 -64.81
N SER A 23 -33.56 -10.49 -65.38
CA SER A 23 -33.51 -11.95 -65.37
C SER A 23 -32.32 -12.46 -66.19
N ARG A 24 -31.45 -13.24 -65.56
CA ARG A 24 -30.53 -14.14 -66.26
C ARG A 24 -30.78 -15.57 -65.79
N LEU A 25 -31.35 -16.37 -66.67
CA LEU A 25 -31.43 -17.82 -66.54
C LEU A 25 -30.00 -18.39 -66.49
N VAL A 26 -29.64 -19.02 -65.38
CA VAL A 26 -28.42 -19.83 -65.26
C VAL A 26 -28.85 -21.28 -65.07
N ALA A 27 -28.37 -22.15 -65.96
CA ALA A 27 -28.75 -23.55 -65.98
C ALA A 27 -28.30 -24.29 -64.71
N SER A 28 -29.22 -25.06 -64.12
CA SER A 28 -28.93 -25.95 -62.99
C SER A 28 -28.11 -27.15 -63.45
N LYS A 29 -26.82 -27.18 -63.09
CA LYS A 29 -26.05 -28.43 -63.04
C LYS A 29 -26.33 -29.12 -61.69
N PRO A 30 -26.66 -30.41 -61.65
CA PRO A 30 -26.75 -31.14 -60.39
C PRO A 30 -25.35 -31.22 -59.77
N HIS A 31 -25.14 -30.58 -58.62
CA HIS A 31 -23.97 -30.83 -57.80
C HIS A 31 -24.24 -32.03 -56.90
N SER A 32 -23.43 -33.08 -57.08
CA SER A 32 -23.34 -34.19 -56.14
C SER A 32 -23.03 -33.66 -54.74
N SER A 33 -23.69 -34.21 -53.73
CA SER A 33 -23.39 -33.92 -52.32
C SER A 33 -21.95 -34.31 -51.98
N SER A 34 -21.05 -33.33 -51.91
CA SER A 34 -19.77 -33.51 -51.24
C SER A 34 -20.03 -33.75 -49.74
N PRO A 35 -19.33 -34.68 -49.08
CA PRO A 35 -19.45 -34.86 -47.65
C PRO A 35 -19.02 -33.57 -46.93
N ALA A 36 -19.68 -33.25 -45.81
CA ALA A 36 -19.31 -32.11 -44.98
C ALA A 36 -17.85 -32.23 -44.54
N PRO A 37 -17.11 -31.10 -44.41
CA PRO A 37 -15.78 -31.13 -43.84
C PRO A 37 -15.86 -31.75 -42.43
N PRO A 38 -14.88 -32.59 -42.02
CA PRO A 38 -14.85 -33.11 -40.67
C PRO A 38 -14.83 -31.96 -39.66
N PRO A 39 -15.38 -32.15 -38.44
CA PRO A 39 -15.29 -31.13 -37.39
C PRO A 39 -13.83 -30.72 -37.19
N PRO A 40 -13.53 -29.44 -36.91
CA PRO A 40 -12.17 -28.96 -36.79
C PRO A 40 -11.43 -29.81 -35.76
N SER A 41 -10.35 -30.46 -36.20
CA SER A 41 -9.52 -31.34 -35.36
C SER A 41 -9.17 -30.61 -34.06
N SER A 42 -9.54 -31.20 -32.93
CA SER A 42 -9.28 -30.62 -31.62
C SER A 42 -7.80 -30.25 -31.51
N LYS A 43 -7.53 -28.98 -31.16
CA LYS A 43 -6.18 -28.58 -30.75
C LYS A 43 -5.77 -29.51 -29.60
N PRO A 44 -4.50 -29.96 -29.54
CA PRO A 44 -4.06 -30.83 -28.45
C PRO A 44 -4.38 -30.16 -27.11
N ALA A 45 -5.20 -30.83 -26.30
CA ALA A 45 -5.78 -30.26 -25.08
C ALA A 45 -4.66 -29.91 -24.09
N SER A 46 -4.38 -28.62 -23.96
CA SER A 46 -3.38 -28.11 -23.01
C SER A 46 -3.96 -28.13 -21.61
N THR A 47 -4.08 -29.32 -21.03
CA THR A 47 -4.71 -29.51 -19.71
C THR A 47 -3.75 -29.08 -18.60
N LYS A 48 -4.21 -28.20 -17.72
CA LYS A 48 -3.50 -27.75 -16.52
C LYS A 48 -4.20 -28.27 -15.28
N THR A 49 -3.43 -28.76 -14.32
CA THR A 49 -3.96 -29.14 -13.00
C THR A 49 -3.88 -27.94 -12.04
N PHE A 50 -4.96 -27.68 -11.32
CA PHE A 50 -5.03 -26.71 -10.23
C PHE A 50 -5.30 -27.44 -8.92
N SER A 51 -4.37 -27.35 -7.97
CA SER A 51 -4.49 -27.92 -6.62
C SER A 51 -5.04 -26.86 -5.68
N ILE A 52 -6.34 -26.90 -5.38
CA ILE A 52 -7.04 -25.82 -4.69
C ILE A 52 -7.32 -26.21 -3.24
N TYR A 53 -7.01 -25.31 -2.30
CA TYR A 53 -7.40 -25.44 -0.90
C TYR A 53 -8.93 -25.50 -0.75
N ARG A 54 -9.42 -26.56 -0.11
CA ARG A 54 -10.84 -26.77 0.23
C ARG A 54 -11.00 -26.89 1.74
N TRP A 55 -12.00 -26.20 2.28
CA TRP A 55 -12.47 -26.36 3.65
C TRP A 55 -13.89 -25.81 3.79
N ASP A 56 -14.76 -26.57 4.46
CA ASP A 56 -16.16 -26.22 4.64
C ASP A 56 -16.53 -26.18 6.14
N PRO A 57 -16.97 -25.03 6.69
CA PRO A 57 -17.44 -24.95 8.08
C PRO A 57 -18.68 -25.80 8.34
N ASP A 58 -19.50 -26.07 7.32
CA ASP A 58 -20.74 -26.84 7.43
C ASP A 58 -20.48 -28.35 7.58
N SER A 59 -19.24 -28.80 7.34
CA SER A 59 -18.80 -30.20 7.44
C SER A 59 -17.59 -30.35 8.38
N PRO A 60 -17.76 -30.14 9.70
CA PRO A 60 -16.65 -29.99 10.66
C PRO A 60 -15.77 -31.24 10.85
N SER A 61 -16.20 -32.42 10.38
CA SER A 61 -15.37 -33.63 10.30
C SER A 61 -14.28 -33.56 9.22
N THR A 62 -14.45 -32.72 8.21
CA THR A 62 -13.55 -32.63 7.06
C THR A 62 -12.42 -31.63 7.35
N LYS A 63 -11.20 -32.14 7.49
CA LYS A 63 -10.01 -31.31 7.63
C LYS A 63 -9.71 -30.55 6.32
N PRO A 64 -9.06 -29.37 6.40
CA PRO A 64 -8.52 -28.69 5.23
C PRO A 64 -7.66 -29.62 4.37
N HIS A 65 -7.88 -29.60 3.06
CA HIS A 65 -7.15 -30.42 2.09
C HIS A 65 -6.98 -29.68 0.76
N LEU A 66 -6.07 -30.16 -0.08
CA LEU A 66 -5.99 -29.75 -1.48
C LEU A 66 -6.86 -30.70 -2.32
N LYS A 67 -7.62 -30.15 -3.26
CA LYS A 67 -8.38 -30.91 -4.26
C LYS A 67 -7.93 -30.47 -5.66
N ASP A 68 -7.59 -31.45 -6.48
CA ASP A 68 -7.09 -31.22 -7.84
C ASP A 68 -8.24 -31.10 -8.85
N TYR A 69 -8.13 -30.12 -9.74
CA TYR A 69 -9.02 -29.91 -10.88
C TYR A 69 -8.21 -29.85 -12.16
N LYS A 70 -8.69 -30.51 -13.21
CA LYS A 70 -8.08 -30.48 -14.53
C LYS A 70 -8.87 -29.53 -15.41
N VAL A 71 -8.21 -28.52 -15.96
CA VAL A 71 -8.82 -27.49 -16.81
C VAL A 71 -8.12 -27.48 -18.16
N ASP A 72 -8.88 -27.58 -19.24
CA ASP A 72 -8.34 -27.37 -20.58
C ASP A 72 -8.11 -25.87 -20.81
N LEU A 73 -6.84 -25.49 -21.04
CA LEU A 73 -6.47 -24.09 -21.30
C LEU A 73 -6.88 -23.61 -22.70
N SER A 74 -7.27 -24.51 -23.61
CA SER A 74 -7.75 -24.13 -24.95
C SER A 74 -9.17 -23.54 -24.93
N ASP A 75 -9.96 -23.87 -23.89
CA ASP A 75 -11.33 -23.40 -23.63
C ASP A 75 -11.43 -22.65 -22.28
N CYS A 76 -10.35 -21.95 -21.90
CA CYS A 76 -10.27 -21.15 -20.69
C CYS A 76 -9.70 -19.76 -21.00
N GLY A 77 -10.16 -18.75 -20.25
CA GLY A 77 -9.51 -17.43 -20.26
C GLY A 77 -8.07 -17.51 -19.69
N PRO A 78 -7.22 -16.53 -20.01
CA PRO A 78 -5.79 -16.58 -19.69
C PRO A 78 -5.47 -16.35 -18.20
N MET A 79 -6.45 -15.94 -17.38
CA MET A 79 -6.24 -15.58 -15.98
C MET A 79 -6.68 -16.70 -15.03
N VAL A 80 -6.05 -16.79 -13.86
CA VAL A 80 -6.39 -17.79 -12.82
C VAL A 80 -7.85 -17.67 -12.37
N LEU A 81 -8.44 -16.47 -12.37
CA LEU A 81 -9.86 -16.27 -12.08
C LEU A 81 -10.77 -16.94 -13.13
N ASP A 82 -10.36 -16.99 -14.40
CA ASP A 82 -11.14 -17.64 -15.45
C ASP A 82 -11.18 -19.15 -15.23
N ALA A 83 -10.04 -19.75 -14.85
CA ALA A 83 -9.99 -21.17 -14.45
C ALA A 83 -10.84 -21.46 -13.20
N LEU A 84 -10.77 -20.60 -12.17
CA LEU A 84 -11.60 -20.74 -10.96
C LEU A 84 -13.11 -20.65 -11.27
N LEU A 85 -13.51 -19.76 -12.19
CA LEU A 85 -14.89 -19.65 -12.67
C LEU A 85 -15.30 -20.87 -13.49
N LYS A 86 -14.43 -21.37 -14.39
CA LYS A 86 -14.68 -22.57 -15.19
C LYS A 86 -14.88 -23.80 -14.29
N ILE A 87 -13.98 -24.01 -13.33
CA ILE A 87 -14.11 -25.06 -12.30
C ILE A 87 -15.44 -24.94 -11.55
N LYS A 88 -15.80 -23.74 -11.06
CA LYS A 88 -17.06 -23.56 -10.32
C LYS A 88 -18.31 -23.80 -11.16
N ASN A 89 -18.29 -23.40 -12.44
CA ASN A 89 -19.47 -23.51 -13.30
C ASN A 89 -19.65 -24.91 -13.89
N GLU A 90 -18.56 -25.61 -14.20
CA GLU A 90 -18.59 -26.84 -15.00
C GLU A 90 -18.20 -28.11 -14.23
N GLN A 91 -17.46 -28.00 -13.11
CA GLN A 91 -16.89 -29.16 -12.39
C GLN A 91 -17.36 -29.26 -10.93
N ASP A 92 -17.36 -28.15 -10.18
CA ASP A 92 -17.67 -28.14 -8.76
C ASP A 92 -18.30 -26.81 -8.29
N PRO A 93 -19.63 -26.71 -8.32
CA PRO A 93 -20.37 -25.53 -7.84
C PRO A 93 -20.15 -25.19 -6.36
N SER A 94 -19.61 -26.11 -5.53
CA SER A 94 -19.34 -25.84 -4.12
C SER A 94 -18.11 -24.95 -3.90
N LEU A 95 -17.18 -24.87 -4.87
CA LEU A 95 -15.94 -24.11 -4.75
C LEU A 95 -16.22 -22.62 -4.48
N THR A 96 -15.77 -22.11 -3.34
CA THR A 96 -16.12 -20.76 -2.88
C THR A 96 -14.92 -19.79 -2.88
N PHE A 97 -15.08 -18.63 -3.53
CA PHE A 97 -14.06 -17.56 -3.60
C PHE A 97 -14.71 -16.19 -3.83
N ARG A 98 -14.01 -15.12 -3.45
CA ARG A 98 -14.46 -13.73 -3.71
C ARG A 98 -13.99 -13.25 -5.09
N ARG A 99 -14.90 -12.60 -5.83
CA ARG A 99 -14.63 -11.95 -7.12
C ARG A 99 -15.66 -10.84 -7.39
N SER A 100 -15.25 -9.77 -8.06
CA SER A 100 -16.16 -8.71 -8.52
C SER A 100 -15.71 -8.16 -9.88
N CYS A 101 -14.86 -7.13 -9.91
CA CYS A 101 -14.51 -6.36 -11.11
C CYS A 101 -14.01 -7.20 -12.33
N ARG A 102 -12.94 -7.98 -12.14
CA ARG A 102 -12.11 -8.71 -13.13
C ARG A 102 -10.96 -7.93 -13.79
N GLU A 103 -10.86 -6.63 -13.57
CA GLU A 103 -9.74 -5.77 -14.05
C GLU A 103 -8.76 -5.34 -12.94
N GLY A 104 -8.82 -5.98 -11.78
CA GLY A 104 -7.86 -5.78 -10.68
C GLY A 104 -8.12 -4.58 -9.77
N ILE A 105 -9.15 -3.76 -10.01
CA ILE A 105 -9.38 -2.52 -9.25
C ILE A 105 -10.03 -2.71 -7.86
N CYS A 106 -10.81 -3.78 -7.65
CA CYS A 106 -11.61 -3.95 -6.42
C CYS A 106 -10.91 -4.74 -5.29
N GLY A 107 -9.71 -5.29 -5.53
CA GLY A 107 -8.95 -6.09 -4.56
C GLY A 107 -9.59 -7.42 -4.10
N SER A 108 -10.82 -7.75 -4.52
CA SER A 108 -11.63 -8.81 -3.88
C SER A 108 -11.15 -10.25 -4.15
N CYS A 109 -10.42 -10.48 -5.24
CA CYS A 109 -9.90 -11.81 -5.62
C CYS A 109 -8.43 -12.03 -5.20
N ALA A 110 -8.05 -11.40 -4.10
CA ALA A 110 -6.76 -11.59 -3.46
C ALA A 110 -6.66 -13.00 -2.85
N MET A 111 -5.64 -13.75 -3.25
CA MET A 111 -5.35 -15.11 -2.78
C MET A 111 -3.87 -15.44 -3.01
N ASN A 112 -3.41 -16.57 -2.48
CA ASN A 112 -2.07 -17.07 -2.74
C ASN A 112 -2.08 -18.05 -3.92
N ILE A 113 -1.24 -17.79 -4.93
CA ILE A 113 -1.16 -18.53 -6.18
C ILE A 113 0.32 -18.90 -6.38
N ASP A 114 0.62 -20.20 -6.43
CA ASP A 114 1.96 -20.74 -6.60
C ASP A 114 2.99 -20.20 -5.57
N GLY A 115 2.52 -19.86 -4.36
CA GLY A 115 3.32 -19.35 -3.26
C GLY A 115 3.26 -17.82 -3.10
N ASP A 116 2.86 -17.08 -4.13
CA ASP A 116 2.83 -15.61 -4.13
C ASP A 116 1.41 -15.04 -3.94
N ASN A 117 1.29 -13.95 -3.18
CA ASN A 117 0.01 -13.28 -2.98
C ASN A 117 -0.34 -12.37 -4.17
N GLY A 118 -1.35 -12.76 -4.95
CA GLY A 118 -1.75 -12.09 -6.18
C GLY A 118 -3.25 -11.81 -6.26
N LEU A 119 -3.66 -11.13 -7.33
CA LEU A 119 -5.07 -10.99 -7.70
C LEU A 119 -5.37 -12.00 -8.81
N ALA A 120 -6.24 -12.97 -8.57
CA ALA A 120 -6.52 -14.04 -9.54
C ALA A 120 -6.97 -13.53 -10.92
N CYS A 121 -7.57 -12.33 -10.99
CA CYS A 121 -7.97 -11.70 -12.26
C CYS A 121 -6.84 -11.05 -13.07
N LEU A 122 -5.66 -10.84 -12.48
CA LEU A 122 -4.48 -10.31 -13.18
C LEU A 122 -3.34 -11.35 -13.27
N THR A 123 -3.34 -12.37 -12.41
CA THR A 123 -2.38 -13.47 -12.49
C THR A 123 -2.71 -14.34 -13.70
N LYS A 124 -1.82 -14.36 -14.70
CA LYS A 124 -1.91 -15.24 -15.86
C LYS A 124 -1.64 -16.69 -15.46
N ILE A 125 -2.31 -17.62 -16.12
CA ILE A 125 -2.01 -19.04 -16.00
C ILE A 125 -0.69 -19.32 -16.73
N SER A 126 0.27 -19.94 -16.04
CA SER A 126 1.52 -20.42 -16.64
C SER A 126 1.26 -21.66 -17.51
N SER A 127 1.51 -21.54 -18.81
CA SER A 127 1.49 -22.64 -19.78
C SER A 127 2.74 -23.52 -19.71
N GLU A 128 3.85 -23.00 -19.17
CA GLU A 128 5.17 -23.65 -19.23
C GLU A 128 5.55 -24.42 -17.96
N ALA A 129 4.96 -24.07 -16.81
CA ALA A 129 5.24 -24.79 -15.56
C ALA A 129 4.63 -26.20 -15.61
N ALA A 130 5.48 -27.22 -15.65
CA ALA A 130 5.10 -28.63 -15.69
C ALA A 130 4.38 -29.15 -14.41
N GLY A 131 4.38 -28.38 -13.33
CA GLY A 131 3.68 -28.70 -12.08
C GLY A 131 2.21 -28.28 -12.07
N ALA A 132 1.43 -28.84 -11.13
CA ALA A 132 0.10 -28.32 -10.80
C ALA A 132 0.22 -26.92 -10.15
N SER A 133 -0.64 -25.99 -10.54
CA SER A 133 -0.67 -24.67 -9.89
C SER A 133 -1.46 -24.75 -8.59
N THR A 134 -0.86 -24.36 -7.48
CA THR A 134 -1.46 -24.42 -6.15
C THR A 134 -2.15 -23.10 -5.81
N ILE A 135 -3.43 -23.17 -5.43
CA ILE A 135 -4.23 -22.00 -5.06
C ILE A 135 -4.68 -22.16 -3.62
N SER A 136 -4.33 -21.21 -2.76
CA SER A 136 -4.67 -21.20 -1.34
C SER A 136 -5.20 -19.83 -0.88
N PRO A 137 -5.96 -19.75 0.22
CA PRO A 137 -6.41 -18.48 0.78
C PRO A 137 -5.22 -17.58 1.16
N LEU A 138 -5.48 -16.29 1.42
CA LEU A 138 -4.44 -15.38 1.89
C LEU A 138 -3.76 -15.92 3.16
N PRO A 139 -2.41 -15.95 3.23
CA PRO A 139 -1.69 -16.62 4.32
C PRO A 139 -1.99 -16.03 5.70
N HIS A 140 -2.04 -16.91 6.70
CA HIS A 140 -2.18 -16.58 8.12
C HIS A 140 -3.43 -15.73 8.46
N MET A 141 -4.51 -15.92 7.70
CA MET A 141 -5.83 -15.36 7.96
C MET A 141 -6.81 -16.49 8.30
N PHE A 142 -7.81 -16.22 9.14
CA PHE A 142 -8.87 -17.19 9.40
C PHE A 142 -9.70 -17.44 8.13
N VAL A 143 -9.84 -18.70 7.73
CA VAL A 143 -10.65 -19.09 6.58
C VAL A 143 -12.12 -19.19 7.02
N VAL A 144 -13.02 -18.65 6.21
CA VAL A 144 -14.48 -18.74 6.39
C VAL A 144 -15.03 -19.92 5.59
N LYS A 145 -14.61 -20.09 4.33
CA LYS A 145 -14.92 -21.25 3.46
C LYS A 145 -14.00 -21.23 2.25
N ASP A 146 -13.37 -22.36 1.91
CA ASP A 146 -12.44 -22.51 0.77
C ASP A 146 -11.39 -21.38 0.68
N LEU A 147 -11.47 -20.52 -0.36
CA LEU A 147 -10.54 -19.42 -0.60
C LEU A 147 -11.01 -18.08 0.02
N VAL A 148 -12.11 -18.09 0.78
CA VAL A 148 -12.67 -16.89 1.43
C VAL A 148 -12.13 -16.77 2.85
N VAL A 149 -11.40 -15.67 3.12
CA VAL A 149 -10.87 -15.34 4.44
C VAL A 149 -11.72 -14.30 5.18
N ASP A 150 -11.66 -14.29 6.51
CA ASP A 150 -12.17 -13.20 7.33
C ASP A 150 -11.23 -12.00 7.23
N MET A 151 -11.79 -10.84 6.86
CA MET A 151 -11.06 -9.59 6.70
C MET A 151 -11.36 -8.59 7.83
N THR A 152 -12.10 -9.02 8.86
CA THR A 152 -12.58 -8.15 9.94
C THR A 152 -11.45 -7.44 10.68
N ASN A 153 -10.39 -8.17 11.07
CA ASN A 153 -9.22 -7.55 11.71
C ASN A 153 -8.55 -6.49 10.80
N PHE A 154 -8.28 -6.86 9.53
CA PHE A 154 -7.68 -5.96 8.54
C PHE A 154 -8.48 -4.66 8.35
N TYR A 155 -9.81 -4.76 8.25
CA TYR A 155 -10.66 -3.57 8.15
C TYR A 155 -10.75 -2.78 9.46
N ASN A 156 -10.65 -3.42 10.62
CA ASN A 156 -10.63 -2.72 11.91
C ASN A 156 -9.32 -1.96 12.11
N GLN A 157 -8.18 -2.49 11.67
CA GLN A 157 -6.91 -1.76 11.62
C GLN A 157 -6.91 -0.62 10.61
N TYR A 158 -7.56 -0.79 9.45
CA TYR A 158 -7.79 0.31 8.52
C TYR A 158 -8.66 1.42 9.14
N LYS A 159 -9.69 1.08 9.93
CA LYS A 159 -10.50 2.07 10.66
C LYS A 159 -9.71 2.76 11.77
N SER A 160 -8.81 2.06 12.48
CA SER A 160 -8.07 2.61 13.63
C SER A 160 -7.03 3.67 13.27
N VAL A 161 -6.56 3.70 12.01
CA VAL A 161 -5.73 4.81 11.47
C VAL A 161 -6.55 6.03 11.03
N GLU A 162 -7.88 5.98 11.21
CA GLU A 162 -8.84 7.06 10.98
C GLU A 162 -8.74 7.70 9.58
N PRO A 163 -8.99 6.93 8.50
CA PRO A 163 -8.60 7.24 7.11
C PRO A 163 -9.52 8.25 6.39
N TRP A 164 -9.80 9.38 7.05
CA TRP A 164 -10.58 10.49 6.53
C TRP A 164 -9.88 11.83 6.75
N LEU A 165 -10.24 12.85 5.98
CA LEU A 165 -9.60 14.16 6.05
C LEU A 165 -9.89 14.85 7.39
N LYS A 166 -8.87 14.99 8.23
CA LYS A 166 -8.97 15.66 9.54
C LYS A 166 -8.52 17.12 9.45
N ARG A 167 -9.48 18.04 9.61
CA ARG A 167 -9.26 19.49 9.68
C ARG A 167 -9.43 20.01 11.11
N LYS A 168 -8.87 21.18 11.39
CA LYS A 168 -9.17 21.97 12.61
C LYS A 168 -10.35 22.89 12.36
N ASP A 169 -10.29 23.62 11.24
CA ASP A 169 -11.28 24.62 10.88
C ASP A 169 -12.44 23.97 10.12
N PRO A 170 -13.70 24.33 10.44
CA PRO A 170 -14.89 23.77 9.79
C PRO A 170 -14.86 24.01 8.28
N ALA A 171 -15.66 23.23 7.53
CA ALA A 171 -15.79 23.42 6.09
C ALA A 171 -16.17 24.88 5.77
N SER A 172 -15.61 25.44 4.71
CA SER A 172 -15.91 26.82 4.31
C SER A 172 -17.37 26.96 3.93
N ALA A 173 -18.06 27.92 4.53
CA ALA A 173 -19.42 28.29 4.14
C ALA A 173 -19.48 28.57 2.63
N GLY A 174 -20.46 27.99 1.95
CA GLY A 174 -20.59 28.05 0.48
C GLY A 174 -19.88 26.93 -0.30
N GLY A 175 -19.40 25.86 0.35
CA GLY A 175 -19.05 24.61 -0.33
C GLY A 175 -17.83 24.64 -1.25
N LYS A 176 -16.98 25.67 -1.15
CA LYS A 176 -15.75 25.80 -1.96
C LYS A 176 -14.77 24.65 -1.73
N GLU A 177 -14.06 24.30 -2.80
CA GLU A 177 -12.99 23.30 -2.79
C GLU A 177 -11.81 23.67 -1.89
N ILE A 178 -11.02 22.67 -1.49
CA ILE A 178 -9.82 22.87 -0.68
C ILE A 178 -8.64 23.06 -1.63
N TYR A 179 -7.99 24.23 -1.57
CA TYR A 179 -6.79 24.49 -2.36
C TYR A 179 -5.65 23.53 -1.99
N GLN A 180 -5.18 22.78 -2.99
CA GLN A 180 -3.99 21.92 -2.93
C GLN A 180 -3.10 22.22 -4.13
N SER A 181 -1.80 22.42 -3.92
CA SER A 181 -0.87 22.63 -5.03
C SER A 181 -0.65 21.32 -5.82
N LYS A 182 -0.32 21.41 -7.11
CA LYS A 182 0.03 20.23 -7.92
C LYS A 182 1.17 19.42 -7.30
N ALA A 183 2.17 20.11 -6.72
CA ALA A 183 3.30 19.49 -6.04
C ALA A 183 2.93 18.81 -4.70
N ASP A 184 1.86 19.26 -4.01
CA ASP A 184 1.33 18.57 -2.82
C ASP A 184 0.44 17.40 -3.22
N ARG A 185 -0.39 17.55 -4.26
CA ARG A 185 -1.22 16.46 -4.81
C ARG A 185 -0.35 15.28 -5.27
N ALA A 186 0.78 15.55 -5.93
CA ALA A 186 1.71 14.52 -6.41
C ALA A 186 2.34 13.69 -5.28
N LYS A 187 2.39 14.21 -4.04
CA LYS A 187 2.88 13.43 -2.87
C LYS A 187 1.94 12.31 -2.46
N LEU A 188 0.71 12.28 -2.99
CA LEU A 188 -0.25 11.20 -2.71
C LEU A 188 -0.11 10.04 -3.70
N ASP A 189 0.54 10.25 -4.85
CA ASP A 189 0.76 9.22 -5.88
C ASP A 189 1.62 8.08 -5.31
N GLY A 190 1.25 6.84 -5.65
CA GLY A 190 1.76 5.60 -5.04
C GLY A 190 1.15 5.24 -3.68
N MET A 191 0.26 6.05 -3.11
CA MET A 191 -0.44 5.75 -1.84
C MET A 191 -1.97 5.76 -1.95
N TYR A 192 -2.56 6.53 -2.86
CA TYR A 192 -4.02 6.60 -2.98
C TYR A 192 -4.62 5.43 -3.78
N GLU A 193 -3.79 4.81 -4.61
CA GLU A 193 -4.04 3.70 -5.52
C GLU A 193 -4.16 2.35 -4.79
N CYS A 194 -3.93 2.32 -3.47
CA CYS A 194 -4.13 1.13 -2.66
C CYS A 194 -5.61 0.71 -2.65
N ILE A 195 -5.88 -0.45 -3.26
CA ILE A 195 -7.21 -1.07 -3.40
C ILE A 195 -7.63 -1.94 -2.19
N LEU A 196 -6.89 -1.88 -1.08
CA LEU A 196 -7.17 -2.64 0.16
C LEU A 196 -7.30 -4.18 -0.02
N CYS A 197 -6.56 -4.77 -0.97
CA CYS A 197 -6.56 -6.21 -1.25
C CYS A 197 -5.92 -7.11 -0.16
N ALA A 198 -5.27 -6.53 0.85
CA ALA A 198 -4.51 -7.21 1.90
C ALA A 198 -3.34 -8.12 1.47
N CYS A 199 -3.03 -8.30 0.17
CA CYS A 199 -1.91 -9.13 -0.30
C CYS A 199 -0.57 -8.80 0.41
N CYS A 200 -0.27 -7.51 0.60
CA CYS A 200 0.97 -7.04 1.23
C CYS A 200 1.02 -7.27 2.76
N SER A 201 -0.11 -7.20 3.46
CA SER A 201 -0.15 -7.53 4.89
C SER A 201 -0.03 -9.04 5.09
N THR A 202 -0.74 -9.81 4.28
CA THR A 202 -0.75 -11.27 4.33
C THR A 202 0.48 -11.92 3.68
N SER A 203 1.41 -11.15 3.10
CA SER A 203 2.74 -11.60 2.70
C SER A 203 3.84 -11.21 3.71
N CYS A 204 3.49 -10.51 4.80
CA CYS A 204 4.44 -9.98 5.76
C CYS A 204 4.54 -10.89 7.00
N PRO A 205 5.68 -11.56 7.27
CA PRO A 205 5.81 -12.43 8.43
C PRO A 205 5.60 -11.70 9.77
N SER A 206 5.94 -10.41 9.87
CA SER A 206 5.65 -9.62 11.08
C SER A 206 4.16 -9.45 11.35
N TYR A 207 3.33 -9.46 10.31
CA TYR A 207 1.87 -9.42 10.41
C TYR A 207 1.30 -10.80 10.75
N TRP A 208 1.90 -11.88 10.26
CA TRP A 208 1.54 -13.25 10.67
C TRP A 208 1.73 -13.45 12.19
N TRP A 209 2.89 -13.08 12.73
CA TRP A 209 3.20 -13.31 14.13
C TRP A 209 2.46 -12.40 15.11
N ASN A 210 2.15 -11.15 14.73
CA ASN A 210 1.52 -10.17 15.62
C ASN A 210 0.40 -9.37 14.94
N PRO A 211 -0.65 -10.01 14.40
CA PRO A 211 -1.72 -9.33 13.64
C PRO A 211 -2.59 -8.42 14.50
N GLU A 212 -2.50 -8.50 15.84
CA GLU A 212 -3.25 -7.65 16.78
C GLU A 212 -2.52 -6.32 17.05
N GLU A 213 -1.20 -6.36 17.27
CA GLU A 213 -0.39 -5.17 17.58
C GLU A 213 0.18 -4.48 16.33
N TYR A 214 0.59 -5.25 15.31
CA TYR A 214 1.18 -4.71 14.10
C TYR A 214 0.10 -4.46 13.04
N LEU A 215 -0.15 -3.17 12.77
CA LEU A 215 -1.14 -2.68 11.80
C LEU A 215 -0.95 -3.18 10.36
N GLY A 216 0.22 -3.72 10.02
CA GLY A 216 0.54 -4.16 8.67
C GLY A 216 0.84 -3.03 7.68
N PRO A 217 1.50 -3.34 6.55
CA PRO A 217 1.89 -2.36 5.54
C PRO A 217 0.71 -1.58 4.94
N ALA A 218 -0.46 -2.21 4.75
CA ALA A 218 -1.62 -1.53 4.17
C ALA A 218 -2.12 -0.38 5.07
N ALA A 219 -2.41 -0.64 6.36
CA ALA A 219 -2.89 0.40 7.26
C ALA A 219 -1.81 1.47 7.53
N LEU A 220 -0.52 1.09 7.56
CA LEU A 220 0.58 2.04 7.68
C LEU A 220 0.73 2.96 6.45
N LEU A 221 0.49 2.45 5.23
CA LEU A 221 0.44 3.25 4.01
C LEU A 221 -0.67 4.31 4.10
N HIS A 222 -1.87 3.90 4.51
CA HIS A 222 -2.99 4.83 4.70
C HIS A 222 -2.75 5.82 5.85
N ALA A 223 -2.09 5.42 6.94
CA ALA A 223 -1.68 6.33 8.00
C ALA A 223 -0.68 7.39 7.51
N ASN A 224 0.22 7.04 6.58
CA ASN A 224 1.19 7.99 5.99
C ASN A 224 0.54 8.91 4.94
N ARG A 225 -0.52 8.47 4.25
CA ARG A 225 -1.30 9.27 3.28
C ARG A 225 -1.98 10.48 3.92
N LEU A 226 -2.49 10.37 5.15
CA LEU A 226 -3.36 11.39 5.76
C LEU A 226 -2.64 12.70 6.12
N PRO A 227 -1.42 12.71 6.73
CA PRO A 227 -0.67 13.95 6.99
C PRO A 227 -0.25 14.72 5.73
N LEU A 228 -0.28 14.08 4.56
CA LEU A 228 0.06 14.67 3.27
C LEU A 228 -1.16 15.25 2.55
N TRP A 229 -2.38 14.78 2.88
CA TRP A 229 -3.63 15.34 2.35
C TRP A 229 -3.94 16.70 2.98
N GLY A 230 -3.78 16.81 4.31
CA GLY A 230 -3.95 18.06 5.04
C GLY A 230 -2.62 18.71 5.38
N THR A 231 -2.27 19.81 4.72
CA THR A 231 -1.02 20.59 4.91
C THR A 231 -0.90 21.31 6.27
N LEU A 232 -1.39 20.71 7.36
CA LEU A 232 -1.25 21.23 8.74
C LEU A 232 -1.24 20.17 9.87
N MET A 233 -0.91 18.91 9.60
CA MET A 233 -0.65 17.91 10.66
C MET A 233 0.85 17.74 10.90
N LYS A 234 1.44 18.67 11.68
CA LYS A 234 2.71 18.34 12.38
C LYS A 234 2.41 17.14 13.31
N PRO A 235 3.21 16.07 13.27
CA PRO A 235 2.87 14.85 14.00
C PRO A 235 2.72 15.14 15.49
N LYS A 236 1.55 14.79 16.07
CA LYS A 236 1.41 14.73 17.52
C LYS A 236 2.35 13.62 18.02
N PRO A 237 3.29 13.90 18.93
CA PRO A 237 4.26 12.91 19.39
C PRO A 237 3.67 11.83 20.33
N SER A 238 2.33 11.72 20.41
CA SER A 238 1.60 10.83 21.33
C SER A 238 1.16 9.51 20.71
N MET A 239 1.34 9.30 19.39
CA MET A 239 0.90 8.08 18.68
C MET A 239 2.06 7.09 18.43
N PHE A 240 3.17 7.23 19.15
CA PHE A 240 4.21 6.20 19.24
C PHE A 240 4.43 5.84 20.72
N MET A 241 4.31 4.55 21.02
CA MET A 241 4.56 3.92 22.32
C MET A 241 3.56 4.25 23.46
N HIS A 242 2.42 3.56 23.45
CA HIS A 242 1.72 3.17 24.68
C HIS A 242 2.28 1.85 25.25
N VAL A 243 3.60 1.72 25.33
CA VAL A 243 4.22 0.67 26.16
C VAL A 243 4.09 1.11 27.62
N GLN A 244 3.37 0.32 28.42
CA GLN A 244 3.03 0.65 29.81
C GLN A 244 4.26 0.75 30.73
N ALA A 245 4.87 1.94 30.78
CA ALA A 245 5.90 2.27 31.77
C ALA A 245 5.29 2.83 33.07
N ARG A 246 4.40 2.06 33.71
CA ARG A 246 3.81 2.40 35.02
C ARG A 246 4.93 2.76 36.01
N GLY A 247 4.97 4.03 36.46
CA GLY A 247 5.80 4.46 37.61
C GLY A 247 6.63 5.75 37.50
N TYR A 248 6.75 6.42 36.33
CA TYR A 248 7.70 7.55 36.18
C TYR A 248 7.18 8.84 35.49
N HIS A 249 5.86 9.04 35.42
CA HIS A 249 5.26 10.01 34.49
C HIS A 249 5.57 11.51 34.77
N GLY A 250 5.40 12.03 36.00
CA GLY A 250 5.36 13.49 36.22
C GLY A 250 6.66 14.29 35.98
N VAL A 251 7.83 13.72 36.28
CA VAL A 251 9.12 14.47 36.31
C VAL A 251 10.02 14.16 35.12
N SER A 252 9.94 12.96 34.55
CA SER A 252 10.71 12.54 33.37
C SER A 252 10.26 13.32 32.13
N GLU A 253 8.95 13.42 31.92
CA GLU A 253 8.29 14.06 30.78
C GLU A 253 8.63 15.56 30.72
N LYS A 254 8.48 16.28 31.84
CA LYS A 254 8.87 17.71 31.97
C LYS A 254 10.37 17.96 31.74
N ARG A 255 11.24 16.95 31.91
CA ARG A 255 12.68 17.05 31.56
C ARG A 255 12.90 16.82 30.06
N ASN A 256 12.19 15.86 29.47
CA ASN A 256 12.30 15.51 28.05
C ASN A 256 11.67 16.55 27.12
N MET A 257 10.51 17.11 27.47
CA MET A 257 9.91 18.25 26.75
C MET A 257 10.85 19.46 26.71
N ARG A 258 11.54 19.76 27.82
CA ARG A 258 12.53 20.86 27.88
C ARG A 258 13.78 20.57 27.04
N ASP A 259 14.25 19.31 27.00
CA ASP A 259 15.37 18.91 26.15
C ASP A 259 15.01 18.99 24.66
N HIS A 260 13.82 18.52 24.28
CA HIS A 260 13.29 18.62 22.92
C HIS A 260 13.17 20.08 22.45
N LYS A 261 12.57 20.96 23.27
CA LYS A 261 12.51 22.41 22.97
C LYS A 261 13.91 23.03 22.77
N ARG A 262 14.93 22.59 23.53
CA ARG A 262 16.32 23.03 23.32
C ARG A 262 16.92 22.50 22.02
N ARG A 263 16.66 21.24 21.65
CA ARG A 263 17.13 20.65 20.38
C ARG A 263 16.56 21.39 19.17
N LEU A 264 15.27 21.70 19.17
CA LEU A 264 14.62 22.52 18.13
C LEU A 264 15.23 23.93 18.05
N LEU A 265 15.47 24.57 19.21
CA LEU A 265 16.09 25.90 19.27
C LEU A 265 17.55 25.88 18.77
N ALA A 266 18.30 24.83 19.09
CA ALA A 266 19.67 24.67 18.61
C ALA A 266 19.72 24.48 17.09
N ALA A 267 18.91 23.58 16.53
CA ALA A 267 18.80 23.39 15.09
C ALA A 267 18.42 24.70 14.36
N LYS A 268 17.42 25.45 14.86
CA LYS A 268 16.97 26.72 14.27
C LYS A 268 18.09 27.76 14.14
N TYR A 269 19.04 27.80 15.07
CA TYR A 269 20.12 28.79 15.09
C TYR A 269 21.49 28.20 14.76
N GLU A 270 21.60 26.93 14.36
CA GLU A 270 22.88 26.26 14.14
C GLU A 270 23.67 26.92 12.99
N LEU A 271 23.06 27.02 11.80
CA LEU A 271 23.68 27.65 10.63
C LEU A 271 24.06 29.10 10.91
N ARG A 272 23.14 29.87 11.51
CA ARG A 272 23.36 31.27 11.90
C ARG A 272 24.51 31.41 12.90
N GLY A 273 24.59 30.51 13.88
CA GLY A 273 25.66 30.48 14.88
C GLY A 273 27.00 30.03 14.31
N LYS A 274 27.02 29.11 13.33
CA LYS A 274 28.24 28.72 12.59
C LYS A 274 28.76 29.88 11.74
N LEU A 275 27.90 30.51 10.93
CA LEU A 275 28.21 31.68 10.09
C LEU A 275 28.78 32.84 10.91
N TYR A 276 28.15 33.18 12.05
CA TYR A 276 28.65 34.28 12.88
C TYR A 276 30.02 33.93 13.50
N LYS A 277 30.24 32.68 13.87
CA LYS A 277 31.53 32.22 14.41
C LYS A 277 32.65 32.15 13.36
N SER A 278 32.37 31.80 12.11
CA SER A 278 33.39 31.83 11.06
C SER A 278 33.83 33.27 10.80
N VAL A 279 32.88 34.18 10.57
CA VAL A 279 33.17 35.62 10.37
C VAL A 279 33.92 36.25 11.56
N CYS A 280 33.68 35.82 12.80
CA CYS A 280 34.40 36.32 13.97
C CYS A 280 35.84 35.75 14.14
N ARG A 281 36.17 34.66 13.42
CA ARG A 281 37.47 33.97 13.48
C ARG A 281 38.37 34.26 12.29
N ASP A 282 37.78 34.76 11.21
CA ASP A 282 38.47 35.11 9.97
C ASP A 282 39.51 36.21 10.22
N PRO A 283 40.81 35.99 9.95
CA PRO A 283 41.85 36.99 10.15
C PRO A 283 41.77 38.13 9.11
N ASP A 284 41.25 37.86 7.90
CA ASP A 284 41.33 38.74 6.74
C ASP A 284 40.22 39.80 6.72
N LEU A 285 39.17 39.61 7.53
CA LEU A 285 38.05 40.55 7.64
C LEU A 285 38.36 41.76 8.56
N PRO A 286 37.95 43.00 8.18
CA PRO A 286 38.12 44.20 9.00
C PRO A 286 37.52 44.06 10.41
N SER A 287 38.18 44.65 11.43
CA SER A 287 37.75 44.48 12.83
C SER A 287 36.30 44.88 13.06
N ASP A 288 35.88 46.05 12.55
CA ASP A 288 34.52 46.56 12.64
C ASP A 288 33.46 45.55 12.18
N MET A 289 33.77 44.76 11.14
CA MET A 289 32.88 43.72 10.65
C MET A 289 32.84 42.56 11.66
N ARG A 290 33.99 42.10 12.14
CA ARG A 290 34.08 41.06 13.18
C ARG A 290 33.34 41.46 14.45
N ASP A 291 33.46 42.70 14.90
CA ASP A 291 32.77 43.24 16.07
C ASP A 291 31.25 43.33 15.89
N LYS A 292 30.76 43.76 14.72
CA LYS A 292 29.34 43.67 14.35
C LYS A 292 28.81 42.23 14.42
N PHE A 293 29.61 41.23 14.05
CA PHE A 293 29.23 39.82 14.16
C PHE A 293 29.38 39.23 15.58
N ARG A 294 30.35 39.69 16.39
CA ARG A 294 30.44 39.37 17.83
C ARG A 294 29.20 39.83 18.59
N TYR A 295 28.71 41.04 18.30
CA TYR A 295 27.46 41.58 18.83
C TYR A 295 26.21 40.80 18.35
N LYS A 296 26.16 40.39 17.07
CA LYS A 296 25.09 39.51 16.56
C LYS A 296 25.13 38.12 17.20
N LEU A 297 26.31 37.61 17.58
CA LEU A 297 26.50 36.33 18.26
C LEU A 297 26.04 36.38 19.71
N SER A 298 26.31 37.46 20.45
CA SER A 298 25.86 37.62 21.84
C SER A 298 24.33 37.72 21.98
N LYS A 299 23.63 38.24 20.97
CA LYS A 299 22.16 38.25 20.89
C LYS A 299 21.50 36.88 20.64
N LEU A 300 22.25 35.81 20.36
CA LEU A 300 21.64 34.49 20.15
C LEU A 300 21.16 33.86 21.49
N PRO A 301 20.00 33.18 21.53
CA PRO A 301 19.48 32.58 22.75
C PRO A 301 20.48 31.58 23.36
N ARG A 302 20.83 31.73 24.65
CA ARG A 302 21.83 30.89 25.35
C ARG A 302 21.56 29.37 25.28
N ASN A 303 20.30 28.97 25.07
CA ASN A 303 19.89 27.56 24.93
C ASN A 303 19.99 27.00 23.51
N SER A 304 20.34 27.82 22.51
CA SER A 304 20.57 27.39 21.12
C SER A 304 21.98 26.84 20.87
N ASN A 305 22.90 26.96 21.83
CA ASN A 305 24.24 26.41 21.68
C ASN A 305 24.21 24.88 21.84
N MET A 306 24.69 24.16 20.83
CA MET A 306 24.76 22.70 20.75
C MET A 306 25.41 22.06 21.99
N THR A 307 26.42 22.71 22.58
CA THR A 307 27.12 22.23 23.79
C THR A 307 26.23 22.15 25.04
N ARG A 308 25.05 22.78 25.05
CA ARG A 308 24.08 22.71 26.17
C ARG A 308 23.06 21.59 26.02
N LEU A 309 23.05 20.87 24.90
CA LEU A 309 22.25 19.67 24.72
C LEU A 309 22.87 18.53 25.53
N ARG A 310 22.04 17.70 26.16
CA ARG A 310 22.48 16.47 26.84
C ARG A 310 21.76 15.28 26.23
N ASN A 311 22.46 14.16 26.09
CA ASN A 311 21.81 12.92 25.69
C ASN A 311 21.00 12.38 26.88
N ARG A 312 19.67 12.36 26.70
CA ARG A 312 18.70 11.94 27.71
C ARG A 312 17.94 10.70 27.26
N CYS A 313 17.58 9.87 28.23
CA CYS A 313 16.69 8.75 28.02
C CYS A 313 15.26 9.21 27.68
N ILE A 314 14.71 8.69 26.59
CA ILE A 314 13.33 8.99 26.14
C ILE A 314 12.29 8.66 27.23
N PHE A 315 12.45 7.55 27.93
CA PHE A 315 11.49 7.09 28.95
C PHE A 315 11.67 7.75 30.33
N THR A 316 12.91 7.96 30.78
CA THR A 316 13.19 8.37 32.19
C THR A 316 13.79 9.77 32.34
N GLY A 317 14.19 10.41 31.24
CA GLY A 317 14.88 11.71 31.25
C GLY A 317 16.26 11.73 31.91
N ARG A 318 16.76 10.55 32.32
CA ARG A 318 18.12 10.34 32.86
C ARG A 318 19.17 10.80 31.84
N SER A 319 20.20 11.50 32.32
CA SER A 319 21.27 12.09 31.48
C SER A 319 22.63 11.40 31.59
N ARG A 320 22.69 10.23 32.24
CA ARG A 320 23.90 9.40 32.39
C ARG A 320 23.63 7.96 31.98
N GLY A 321 24.62 7.32 31.35
CA GLY A 321 24.51 5.95 30.84
C GLY A 321 23.37 5.81 29.82
N VAL A 322 23.35 6.68 28.81
CA VAL A 322 22.36 6.69 27.72
C VAL A 322 23.04 6.25 26.43
N TYR A 323 22.58 5.18 25.81
CA TYR A 323 23.06 4.74 24.50
C TYR A 323 22.65 5.77 23.45
N GLN A 324 23.61 6.35 22.73
CA GLN A 324 23.34 7.44 21.78
C GLN A 324 22.45 7.00 20.61
N LYS A 325 22.68 5.79 20.06
CA LYS A 325 21.92 5.20 18.95
C LYS A 325 20.41 5.10 19.27
N PHE A 326 20.07 4.60 20.45
CA PHE A 326 18.67 4.35 20.86
C PHE A 326 18.05 5.49 21.70
N ARG A 327 18.87 6.43 22.18
CA ARG A 327 18.54 7.40 23.25
C ARG A 327 17.82 6.77 24.45
N MET A 328 18.21 5.55 24.84
CA MET A 328 17.69 4.82 26.00
C MET A 328 18.75 4.75 27.09
N SER A 329 18.37 4.83 28.36
CA SER A 329 19.31 4.56 29.45
C SER A 329 19.62 3.06 29.49
N ARG A 330 20.84 2.70 29.89
CA ARG A 330 21.25 1.30 30.08
C ARG A 330 20.32 0.49 30.99
N ILE A 331 19.64 1.16 31.93
CA ILE A 331 18.64 0.54 32.81
C ILE A 331 17.42 0.12 31.98
N VAL A 332 16.77 1.08 31.32
CA VAL A 332 15.57 0.80 30.50
C VAL A 332 15.90 -0.17 29.37
N PHE A 333 17.04 0.00 28.70
CA PHE A 333 17.49 -0.92 27.65
C PHE A 333 17.63 -2.35 28.17
N ARG A 334 18.26 -2.56 29.35
CA ARG A 334 18.33 -3.90 29.97
C ARG A 334 16.96 -4.42 30.38
N THR A 335 16.07 -3.57 30.90
CA THR A 335 14.70 -3.97 31.26
C THR A 335 13.92 -4.45 30.03
N LEU A 336 13.98 -3.73 28.91
CA LEU A 336 13.28 -4.12 27.68
C LEU A 336 13.92 -5.37 27.04
N ALA A 337 15.25 -5.46 27.02
CA ALA A 337 15.97 -6.67 26.56
C ALA A 337 15.60 -7.91 27.38
N ASN A 338 15.52 -7.79 28.72
CA ASN A 338 15.15 -8.90 29.59
C ASN A 338 13.70 -9.37 29.38
N LYS A 339 12.81 -8.50 28.87
CA LYS A 339 11.43 -8.83 28.53
C LYS A 339 11.24 -9.33 27.09
N GLY A 340 12.28 -9.28 26.25
CA GLY A 340 12.15 -9.58 24.82
C GLY A 340 11.55 -8.44 23.97
N GLU A 341 11.23 -7.28 24.55
CA GLU A 341 10.64 -6.11 23.85
C GLU A 341 11.64 -5.43 22.87
N LEU A 342 12.91 -5.87 22.80
CA LEU A 342 13.92 -5.34 21.89
C LEU A 342 14.27 -6.34 20.78
N MET A 343 13.71 -6.10 19.60
CA MET A 343 14.01 -6.83 18.36
C MET A 343 15.53 -6.95 18.13
N GLY A 344 16.00 -8.18 17.92
CA GLY A 344 17.42 -8.49 17.70
C GLY A 344 18.31 -8.48 18.95
N VAL A 345 17.77 -8.25 20.15
CA VAL A 345 18.53 -8.29 21.41
C VAL A 345 18.03 -9.46 22.28
N LYS A 346 18.74 -10.59 22.21
CA LYS A 346 18.50 -11.72 23.13
C LYS A 346 19.33 -11.54 24.40
N LYS A 347 18.76 -11.85 25.56
CA LYS A 347 19.52 -11.97 26.82
C LYS A 347 20.49 -13.14 26.68
N ALA A 348 21.79 -12.91 26.92
CA ALA A 348 22.73 -14.00 27.11
C ALA A 348 22.37 -14.73 28.42
N SER A 349 21.89 -15.95 28.31
CA SER A 349 21.82 -16.93 29.39
C SER A 349 23.11 -17.73 29.40
N TRP A 350 23.79 -17.70 30.55
CA TRP A 350 24.74 -18.70 30.99
C TRP A 350 24.03 -19.54 32.05
#